data_AF-A0A7Y2EDA4-F1
#
_entry.id   AF-A0A7Y2EDA4-F1
#
_cell.length_a   1.000
_cell.length_b   1.000
_cell.length_c   1.000
_cell.angle_alpha   90.00
_cell.angle_beta   90.00
_cell.angle_gamma   90.00
#
_symmetry.space_group_name_H-M   'P 1'
#
loop_
_entity.id
_entity.type
_entity.pdbx_description
1 polymer ?
#
loop_
_entity_poly.entity_id
_entity_poly.type
_entity_poly.pdbx_seq_one_letter_code
_entity_poly.pdbx_strand_id
1 'polypeptide(L)'
;MSDDDQEDTTVQIIRGSDGEPAFATVPHREFEELLTKSRRVTGLDAAVNAIRGEVNRLALIPSEVVHRISEGEHPVRVWRLHRGLKAVELAREAGISPGGLSEIETTKKDVSFETMVRIAKTLEVKLDDLMPAIDEGMIEEHRREVQLRDIARRISEIDSMINGSAGFDSGAVRDAAEHLISEATSFMADRAGRFDWLEGIVDKARKTIEEINSTEKSIVETVTGTQKRLSEVFSDSLARAGLFPREMLSETKKSEINGGNRPEAAASAEAGEDADLGDADDEDEDGERSRGWFLR
;
A
#
# COMPACT_ATOMS: atom_id res chain seq x y z
N MET A 1 54.27 45.30 -20.74
CA MET A 1 54.42 44.26 -19.70
C MET A 1 55.16 44.93 -18.56
N SER A 2 54.53 44.94 -17.39
CA SER A 2 55.02 45.48 -16.11
C SER A 2 54.86 46.99 -15.90
N ASP A 3 53.62 47.43 -15.64
CA ASP A 3 53.38 48.63 -14.84
C ASP A 3 53.24 48.19 -13.38
N ASP A 4 54.11 48.77 -12.56
CA ASP A 4 54.33 48.53 -11.14
C ASP A 4 53.52 49.60 -10.37
N ASP A 5 52.23 49.35 -10.15
CA ASP A 5 51.39 50.21 -9.29
C ASP A 5 51.64 49.83 -7.82
N GLN A 6 52.68 50.44 -7.24
CA GLN A 6 52.88 50.51 -5.80
C GLN A 6 51.82 51.45 -5.20
N GLU A 7 50.69 50.91 -4.74
CA GLU A 7 49.80 51.63 -3.82
C GLU A 7 50.44 51.64 -2.41
N ASP A 8 51.20 52.70 -2.12
CA ASP A 8 51.71 53.02 -0.78
C ASP A 8 50.53 53.23 0.20
N THR A 9 50.12 52.17 0.91
CA THR A 9 49.09 52.27 1.95
C THR A 9 49.67 52.95 3.21
N THR A 10 49.72 54.28 3.21
CA THR A 10 50.18 55.06 4.36
C THR A 10 49.02 55.28 5.34
N VAL A 11 48.63 54.23 6.07
CA VAL A 11 47.66 54.36 7.16
C VAL A 11 48.30 55.12 8.31
N GLN A 12 47.80 56.32 8.61
CA GLN A 12 48.28 57.08 9.76
C GLN A 12 47.52 56.66 11.03
N ILE A 13 48.25 56.10 12.01
CA ILE A 13 47.67 55.70 13.29
C ILE A 13 47.82 56.83 14.31
N ILE A 14 46.70 57.29 14.88
CA ILE A 14 46.64 58.23 16.00
C ILE A 14 46.48 57.40 17.28
N ARG A 15 47.42 57.55 18.22
CA ARG A 15 47.44 56.80 19.48
C ARG A 15 46.82 57.60 20.63
N GLY A 16 46.16 56.89 21.54
CA GLY A 16 45.55 57.45 22.75
C GLY A 16 46.58 57.80 23.83
N SER A 17 46.10 58.38 24.93
CA SER A 17 46.93 58.73 26.10
C SER A 17 47.55 57.52 26.81
N ASP A 18 47.04 56.34 26.55
CA ASP A 18 47.54 55.03 27.00
C ASP A 18 48.60 54.42 26.06
N GLY A 19 48.86 55.06 24.91
CA GLY A 19 49.80 54.58 23.89
C GLY A 19 49.20 53.61 22.87
N GLU A 20 47.94 53.21 23.04
CA GLU A 20 47.27 52.27 22.16
C GLU A 20 46.68 52.97 20.91
N PRO A 21 46.58 52.30 19.76
CA PRO A 21 45.93 52.84 18.57
C PRO A 21 44.47 53.22 18.85
N ALA A 22 44.14 54.51 18.77
CA ALA A 22 42.78 54.99 18.99
C ALA A 22 42.04 55.24 17.67
N PHE A 23 42.73 55.77 16.66
CA PHE A 23 42.16 56.05 15.34
C PHE A 23 43.17 55.74 14.23
N ALA A 24 42.67 55.44 13.04
CA ALA A 24 43.45 55.29 11.82
C ALA A 24 42.87 56.19 10.73
N THR A 25 43.73 56.96 10.07
CA THR A 25 43.36 57.81 8.94
C THR A 25 43.82 57.14 7.65
N VAL A 26 42.88 57.02 6.71
CA VAL A 26 43.11 56.46 5.38
C VAL A 26 42.64 57.46 4.33
N PRO A 27 43.25 57.49 3.14
CA PRO A 27 42.72 58.26 2.01
C PRO A 27 41.25 57.91 1.74
N HIS A 28 40.44 58.93 1.42
CA HIS A 28 38.98 58.76 1.30
C HIS A 28 38.58 57.70 0.27
N ARG A 29 39.30 57.62 -0.87
CA ARG A 29 39.05 56.60 -1.89
C ARG A 29 39.24 55.18 -1.34
N GLU A 30 40.33 54.95 -0.59
CA GLU A 30 40.61 53.64 0.01
C GLU A 30 39.58 53.28 1.08
N PHE A 31 39.11 54.26 1.87
CA PHE A 31 38.01 54.06 2.80
C PHE A 31 36.74 53.56 2.11
N GLU A 32 36.35 54.19 0.99
CA GLU A 32 35.19 53.77 0.19
C GLU A 32 35.37 52.37 -0.42
N GLU A 33 36.57 52.03 -0.88
CA GLU A 33 36.89 50.69 -1.37
C GLU A 33 36.81 49.64 -0.26
N LEU A 34 37.32 49.94 0.93
CA LEU A 34 37.22 49.08 2.12
C LEU A 34 35.77 48.90 2.58
N LEU A 35 34.97 49.96 2.57
CA LEU A 35 33.53 49.88 2.85
C LEU A 35 32.80 49.02 1.84
N THR A 36 33.11 49.16 0.55
CA THR A 36 32.50 48.37 -0.52
C THR A 36 32.85 46.89 -0.39
N LYS A 37 34.13 46.58 -0.13
CA LYS A 37 34.61 45.21 0.13
C LYS A 37 33.95 44.61 1.39
N SER A 38 33.88 45.37 2.49
CA SER A 38 33.24 44.95 3.75
C SER A 38 31.73 44.70 3.59
N ARG A 39 31.01 45.57 2.88
CA ARG A 39 29.59 45.40 2.57
C ARG A 39 29.32 44.17 1.69
N ARG A 40 30.21 43.86 0.74
CA ARG A 40 30.12 42.63 -0.06
C ARG A 40 30.29 41.37 0.80
N VAL A 41 31.27 41.37 1.71
CA VAL A 41 31.48 40.25 2.65
C VAL A 41 30.25 40.07 3.55
N THR A 42 29.76 41.14 4.17
CA THR A 42 28.57 41.11 5.03
C THR A 42 27.31 40.69 4.25
N GLY A 43 27.18 41.16 3.01
CA GLY A 43 26.08 40.78 2.12
C GLY A 43 26.15 39.30 1.69
N LEU A 44 27.35 38.77 1.48
CA LEU A 44 27.56 37.34 1.21
C LEU A 44 27.22 36.51 2.45
N ASP A 45 27.64 36.91 3.64
CA ASP A 45 27.30 36.23 4.90
C ASP A 45 25.79 36.25 5.16
N ALA A 46 25.13 37.38 4.92
CA ALA A 46 23.68 37.49 5.03
C ALA A 46 22.95 36.60 4.01
N ALA A 47 23.42 36.54 2.76
CA ALA A 47 22.87 35.67 1.73
C ALA A 47 23.10 34.18 2.05
N VAL A 48 24.29 33.81 2.53
CA VAL A 48 24.60 32.44 2.97
C VAL A 48 23.72 32.03 4.16
N ASN A 49 23.52 32.93 5.13
CA ASN A 49 22.65 32.67 6.28
C ASN A 49 21.16 32.60 5.87
N ALA A 50 20.71 33.44 4.94
CA ALA A 50 19.35 33.38 4.39
C ALA A 50 19.11 32.09 3.62
N ILE A 51 20.07 31.68 2.76
CA ILE A 51 20.03 30.38 2.07
C ILE A 51 20.01 29.25 3.09
N ARG A 52 20.88 29.25 4.11
CA ARG A 52 20.86 28.22 5.17
C ARG A 52 19.51 28.18 5.92
N GLY A 53 18.91 29.34 6.19
CA GLY A 53 17.60 29.43 6.83
C GLY A 53 16.46 28.87 5.96
N GLU A 54 16.48 29.14 4.66
CA GLU A 54 15.51 28.65 3.68
C GLU A 54 15.74 27.16 3.34
N VAL A 55 17.00 26.74 3.25
CA VAL A 55 17.45 25.36 3.06
C VAL A 55 17.12 24.48 4.26
N ASN A 56 16.99 25.04 5.47
CA ASN A 56 16.48 24.25 6.60
C ASN A 56 14.98 23.87 6.42
N ARG A 57 14.24 24.57 5.53
CA ARG A 57 12.84 24.19 5.17
C ARG A 57 12.78 23.19 4.02
N LEU A 58 13.74 23.21 3.12
CA LEU A 58 13.91 22.21 2.05
C LEU A 58 14.87 21.15 2.56
N ALA A 59 14.40 20.01 3.08
CA ALA A 59 15.25 18.93 3.57
C ALA A 59 16.31 18.49 2.52
N LEU A 60 17.46 19.18 2.50
CA LEU A 60 18.55 18.89 1.58
C LEU A 60 19.37 17.75 2.17
N ILE A 61 19.38 16.63 1.47
CA ILE A 61 20.23 15.50 1.83
C ILE A 61 21.68 15.88 1.49
N PRO A 62 22.62 15.79 2.44
CA PRO A 62 24.04 16.08 2.18
C PRO A 62 24.60 15.20 1.06
N SER A 63 25.40 15.78 0.16
CA SER A 63 25.94 15.08 -1.01
C SER A 63 26.74 13.83 -0.64
N GLU A 64 27.46 13.87 0.47
CA GLU A 64 28.21 12.72 1.02
C GLU A 64 27.29 11.54 1.36
N VAL A 65 26.11 11.82 1.92
CA VAL A 65 25.11 10.79 2.24
C VAL A 65 24.58 10.17 0.95
N VAL A 66 24.26 11.00 -0.04
CA VAL A 66 23.76 10.54 -1.36
C VAL A 66 24.80 9.66 -2.05
N HIS A 67 26.06 10.09 -2.09
CA HIS A 67 27.12 9.37 -2.79
C HIS A 67 27.31 7.96 -2.21
N ARG A 68 27.47 7.87 -0.89
CA ARG A 68 27.70 6.59 -0.20
C ARG A 68 26.53 5.62 -0.34
N ILE A 69 25.29 6.13 -0.29
CA ILE A 69 24.11 5.31 -0.55
C ILE A 69 24.11 4.82 -2.02
N SER A 70 24.48 5.68 -2.97
CA SER A 70 24.57 5.30 -4.39
C SER A 70 25.67 4.26 -4.66
N GLU A 71 26.73 4.24 -3.84
CA GLU A 71 27.79 3.23 -3.87
C GLU A 71 27.39 1.90 -3.22
N GLY A 72 26.16 1.81 -2.69
CA GLY A 72 25.57 0.58 -2.15
C GLY A 72 25.76 0.41 -0.64
N GLU A 73 26.23 1.44 0.08
CA GLU A 73 26.21 1.40 1.53
C GLU A 73 24.77 1.47 2.08
N HIS A 74 24.50 0.74 3.17
CA HIS A 74 23.17 0.71 3.77
C HIS A 74 22.77 2.10 4.32
N PRO A 75 21.61 2.67 3.95
CA PRO A 75 21.22 4.04 4.34
C PRO A 75 21.24 4.30 5.85
N VAL A 76 20.77 3.35 6.66
CA VAL A 76 20.81 3.44 8.14
C VAL A 76 22.24 3.68 8.65
N ARG A 77 23.23 2.97 8.09
CA ARG A 77 24.64 3.12 8.48
C ARG A 77 25.18 4.49 8.06
N VAL A 78 24.88 4.91 6.83
CA VAL A 78 25.34 6.19 6.27
C VAL A 78 24.80 7.35 7.10
N TRP A 79 23.49 7.37 7.36
CA TRP A 79 22.85 8.39 8.19
C TRP A 79 23.34 8.36 9.64
N ARG A 80 23.50 7.18 10.24
CA ARG A 80 24.06 7.07 11.60
C ARG A 80 25.45 7.70 11.69
N LEU A 81 26.34 7.37 10.75
CA LEU A 81 27.68 7.93 10.72
C LEU A 81 27.68 9.43 10.42
N HIS A 82 26.78 9.90 9.55
CA HIS A 82 26.59 11.33 9.29
C HIS A 82 26.15 12.10 10.54
N ARG A 83 25.30 11.49 11.39
CA ARG A 83 24.89 12.05 12.69
C ARG A 83 25.94 11.87 13.79
N GLY A 84 27.07 11.22 13.51
CA GLY A 84 28.15 10.99 14.48
C GLY A 84 27.81 9.97 15.57
N LEU A 85 26.78 9.14 15.38
CA LEU A 85 26.32 8.17 16.37
C LEU A 85 27.08 6.84 16.28
N LYS A 86 27.40 6.24 17.43
CA LYS A 86 27.89 4.85 17.49
C LYS A 86 26.73 3.88 17.34
N ALA A 87 27.02 2.67 16.85
CA ALA A 87 26.01 1.62 16.68
C ALA A 87 25.26 1.32 17.99
N VAL A 88 25.97 1.23 19.12
CA VAL A 88 25.35 0.97 20.43
C VAL A 88 24.44 2.12 20.87
N GLU A 89 24.77 3.36 20.52
CA GLU A 89 23.98 4.55 20.87
C GLU A 89 22.66 4.55 20.09
N LEU A 90 22.72 4.37 18.77
CA LEU A 90 21.51 4.26 17.93
C LEU A 90 20.65 3.07 18.35
N ALA A 91 21.25 1.90 18.59
CA ALA A 91 20.50 0.71 18.98
C ALA A 91 19.72 0.93 20.29
N ARG A 92 20.38 1.54 21.28
CA ARG A 92 19.77 1.88 22.57
C ARG A 92 18.61 2.86 22.40
N GLU A 93 18.78 3.90 21.59
CA GLU A 93 17.76 4.94 21.38
C GLU A 93 16.58 4.46 20.54
N ALA A 94 16.85 3.62 19.54
CA ALA A 94 15.81 2.97 18.74
C ALA A 94 15.14 1.80 19.48
N GLY A 95 15.63 1.39 20.66
CA GLY A 95 15.09 0.29 21.45
C GLY A 95 15.27 -1.08 20.80
N ILE A 96 16.44 -1.32 20.19
CA ILE A 96 16.84 -2.59 19.57
C ILE A 96 18.18 -3.07 20.12
N SER A 97 18.52 -4.34 19.88
CA SER A 97 19.82 -4.87 20.28
C SER A 97 20.94 -4.36 19.35
N PRO A 98 22.18 -4.19 19.84
CA PRO A 98 23.31 -3.86 18.97
C PRO A 98 23.56 -4.88 17.85
N GLY A 99 23.28 -6.16 18.12
CA GLY A 99 23.32 -7.22 17.10
C GLY A 99 22.25 -7.01 16.04
N GLY A 100 21.02 -6.69 16.43
CA GLY A 100 19.94 -6.38 15.51
C GLY A 100 20.24 -5.16 14.64
N LEU A 101 20.84 -4.10 15.21
CA LEU A 101 21.29 -2.97 14.38
C LEU A 101 22.39 -3.38 13.39
N SER A 102 23.35 -4.22 13.81
CA SER A 102 24.39 -4.72 12.91
C SER A 102 23.81 -5.55 11.76
N GLU A 103 22.80 -6.37 12.03
CA GLU A 103 22.09 -7.12 11.00
C GLU A 103 21.36 -6.17 10.04
N ILE A 104 20.70 -5.12 10.55
CA ILE A 104 20.05 -4.09 9.73
C ILE A 104 21.08 -3.39 8.84
N GLU A 105 22.26 -3.03 9.36
CA GLU A 105 23.27 -2.31 8.58
C GLU A 105 24.02 -3.18 7.56
N THR A 106 23.91 -4.50 7.63
CA THR A 106 24.65 -5.44 6.78
C THR A 106 23.77 -6.29 5.87
N THR A 107 22.51 -6.50 6.22
CA THR A 107 21.57 -7.31 5.43
C THR A 107 20.61 -6.42 4.64
N LYS A 108 20.15 -6.94 3.48
CA LYS A 108 19.04 -6.36 2.70
C LYS A 108 17.69 -6.99 3.06
N LYS A 109 17.58 -7.65 4.22
CA LYS A 109 16.39 -8.41 4.63
C LYS A 109 15.32 -7.50 5.22
N ASP A 110 14.08 -8.00 5.23
CA ASP A 110 12.92 -7.31 5.80
C ASP A 110 13.12 -7.01 7.29
N VAL A 111 13.17 -5.72 7.60
CA VAL A 111 13.13 -5.19 8.97
C VAL A 111 11.69 -4.82 9.27
N SER A 112 11.22 -5.04 10.50
CA SER A 112 9.86 -4.64 10.85
C SER A 112 9.66 -3.13 10.67
N PHE A 113 8.52 -2.74 10.10
CA PHE A 113 8.18 -1.34 9.85
C PHE A 113 8.31 -0.48 11.11
N GLU A 114 7.83 -0.98 12.25
CA GLU A 114 7.93 -0.31 13.54
C GLU A 114 9.39 -0.04 13.96
N THR A 115 10.30 -1.00 13.74
CA THR A 115 11.72 -0.82 14.03
C THR A 115 12.32 0.26 13.12
N MET A 116 12.00 0.25 11.83
CA MET A 116 12.50 1.26 10.91
C MET A 116 11.97 2.67 11.24
N VAL A 117 10.71 2.80 11.66
CA VAL A 117 10.14 4.06 12.15
C VAL A 117 10.89 4.58 13.38
N ARG A 118 11.23 3.72 14.33
CA ARG A 118 12.02 4.11 15.52
C ARG A 118 13.42 4.58 15.13
N ILE A 119 14.08 3.91 14.19
CA ILE A 119 15.38 4.30 13.67
C ILE A 119 15.29 5.65 12.94
N ALA A 120 14.32 5.83 12.04
CA ALA A 120 14.09 7.08 11.31
C ALA A 120 13.87 8.27 12.26
N LYS A 121 13.05 8.07 13.29
CA LYS A 121 12.80 9.06 14.33
C LYS A 121 14.07 9.44 15.09
N THR A 122 14.91 8.45 15.41
CA THR A 122 16.17 8.67 16.14
C THR A 122 17.20 9.40 15.27
N LEU A 123 17.23 9.12 13.97
CA LEU A 123 18.16 9.74 13.02
C LEU A 123 17.67 11.09 12.47
N GLU A 124 16.43 11.48 12.80
CA GLU A 124 15.75 12.68 12.31
C GLU A 124 15.75 12.76 10.77
N VAL A 125 15.31 11.67 10.14
CA VAL A 125 15.18 11.55 8.68
C VAL A 125 13.81 10.99 8.32
N LYS A 126 13.41 11.12 7.05
CA LYS A 126 12.17 10.48 6.60
C LYS A 126 12.41 8.97 6.52
N LEU A 127 11.33 8.21 6.67
CA LEU A 127 11.39 6.76 6.56
C LEU A 127 11.93 6.33 5.19
N ASP A 128 11.49 7.00 4.13
CA ASP A 128 11.92 6.75 2.75
C ASP A 128 13.44 6.91 2.57
N ASP A 129 14.08 7.80 3.33
CA ASP A 129 15.53 8.05 3.27
C ASP A 129 16.36 6.89 3.87
N LEU A 130 15.70 5.97 4.60
CA LEU A 130 16.33 4.78 5.17
C LEU A 130 16.10 3.52 4.36
N MET A 131 15.23 3.58 3.36
CA MET A 131 14.96 2.43 2.51
C MET A 131 16.15 2.20 1.58
N PRO A 132 16.75 1.00 1.56
CA PRO A 132 17.78 0.69 0.58
C PRO A 132 17.19 0.86 -0.82
N ALA A 133 18.03 1.32 -1.77
CA ALA A 133 17.65 1.34 -3.18
C ALA A 133 17.23 -0.08 -3.56
N ILE A 134 15.93 -0.26 -3.75
CA ILE A 134 15.39 -1.57 -3.99
C ILE A 134 15.81 -1.95 -5.40
N ASP A 135 16.54 -3.06 -5.53
CA ASP A 135 16.82 -3.63 -6.84
C ASP A 135 15.46 -3.95 -7.49
N GLU A 136 15.15 -3.30 -8.60
CA GLU A 136 13.91 -3.55 -9.35
C GLU A 136 13.74 -5.03 -9.66
N GLY A 137 14.85 -5.76 -9.86
CA GLY A 137 14.85 -7.21 -10.03
C GLY A 137 14.34 -7.97 -8.79
N MET A 138 14.69 -7.50 -7.59
CA MET A 138 14.24 -8.08 -6.32
C MET A 138 12.80 -7.68 -5.97
N ILE A 139 12.36 -6.46 -6.27
CA ILE A 139 10.94 -6.07 -6.16
C ILE A 139 10.11 -7.02 -7.01
N GLU A 140 10.55 -7.21 -8.26
CA GLU A 140 9.81 -8.00 -9.21
C GLU A 140 9.83 -9.48 -8.83
N GLU A 141 10.90 -9.97 -8.19
CA GLU A 141 10.95 -11.32 -7.64
C GLU A 141 10.01 -11.50 -6.44
N HIS A 142 10.04 -10.57 -5.50
CA HIS A 142 9.15 -10.63 -4.35
C HIS A 142 7.68 -10.50 -4.78
N ARG A 143 7.38 -9.63 -5.74
CA ARG A 143 6.04 -9.50 -6.35
C ARG A 143 5.60 -10.82 -6.98
N ARG A 144 6.50 -11.55 -7.68
CA ARG A 144 6.21 -12.89 -8.23
C ARG A 144 5.81 -13.86 -7.12
N GLU A 145 6.58 -13.91 -6.05
CA GLU A 145 6.30 -14.84 -4.94
C GLU A 145 4.96 -14.54 -4.27
N VAL A 146 4.65 -13.25 -4.09
CA VAL A 146 3.37 -12.83 -3.50
C VAL A 146 2.21 -13.21 -4.42
N GLN A 147 2.28 -12.91 -5.72
CA GLN A 147 1.24 -13.27 -6.68
C GLN A 147 1.00 -14.79 -6.76
N LEU A 148 2.07 -15.60 -6.76
CA LEU A 148 1.95 -17.06 -6.74
C LEU A 148 1.32 -17.56 -5.44
N ARG A 149 1.66 -16.96 -4.29
CA ARG A 149 1.02 -17.27 -3.00
C ARG A 149 -0.46 -16.95 -3.02
N ASP A 150 -0.85 -15.82 -3.60
CA ASP A 150 -2.26 -15.42 -3.70
C ASP A 150 -3.06 -16.36 -4.60
N ILE A 151 -2.51 -16.73 -5.75
CA ILE A 151 -3.09 -17.74 -6.64
C ILE A 151 -3.26 -19.07 -5.89
N ALA A 152 -2.22 -19.53 -5.19
CA ALA A 152 -2.27 -20.78 -4.43
C ALA A 152 -3.34 -20.75 -3.33
N ARG A 153 -3.43 -19.64 -2.57
CA ARG A 153 -4.47 -19.44 -1.56
C ARG A 153 -5.87 -19.52 -2.18
N ARG A 154 -6.08 -18.87 -3.33
CA ARG A 154 -7.37 -18.86 -4.04
C ARG A 154 -7.79 -20.27 -4.48
N ILE A 155 -6.83 -21.08 -4.95
CA ILE A 155 -7.08 -22.48 -5.29
C ILE A 155 -7.53 -23.27 -4.06
N SER A 156 -6.87 -23.08 -2.92
CA SER A 156 -7.28 -23.71 -1.67
C SER A 156 -8.65 -23.23 -1.18
N GLU A 157 -9.00 -21.96 -1.38
CA GLU A 157 -10.33 -21.43 -1.07
C GLU A 157 -11.42 -22.12 -1.91
N ILE A 158 -11.21 -22.25 -3.21
CA ILE A 158 -12.15 -22.96 -4.10
C ILE A 158 -12.28 -24.43 -3.69
N ASP A 159 -11.16 -25.11 -3.41
CA ASP A 159 -11.18 -26.50 -2.95
C ASP A 159 -11.97 -26.65 -1.64
N SER A 160 -11.78 -25.72 -0.70
CA SER A 160 -12.52 -25.71 0.57
C SER A 160 -14.02 -25.43 0.38
N MET A 161 -14.41 -24.59 -0.59
CA MET A 161 -15.82 -24.33 -0.88
C MET A 161 -16.52 -25.53 -1.52
N ILE A 162 -15.78 -26.34 -2.29
CA ILE A 162 -16.31 -27.52 -2.98
C ILE A 162 -16.32 -28.74 -2.07
N ASN A 163 -15.23 -28.98 -1.35
CA ASN A 163 -14.99 -30.21 -0.58
C ASN A 163 -15.14 -30.03 0.94
N GLY A 164 -15.41 -28.82 1.41
CA GLY A 164 -15.58 -28.53 2.83
C GLY A 164 -16.91 -29.03 3.41
N SER A 165 -17.06 -28.91 4.73
CA SER A 165 -18.27 -29.30 5.47
C SER A 165 -19.37 -28.23 5.45
N ALA A 166 -19.10 -27.03 4.92
CA ALA A 166 -20.07 -25.95 4.80
C ALA A 166 -21.07 -26.23 3.66
N GLY A 167 -22.22 -25.57 3.69
CA GLY A 167 -23.21 -25.65 2.61
C GLY A 167 -22.63 -25.19 1.27
N PHE A 168 -22.95 -25.91 0.20
CA PHE A 168 -22.45 -25.60 -1.14
C PHE A 168 -23.11 -24.34 -1.72
N ASP A 169 -22.32 -23.30 -1.93
CA ASP A 169 -22.72 -22.06 -2.59
C ASP A 169 -22.10 -21.99 -3.99
N SER A 170 -22.90 -22.28 -5.01
CA SER A 170 -22.45 -22.25 -6.41
C SER A 170 -22.07 -20.85 -6.90
N GLY A 171 -22.67 -19.80 -6.32
CA GLY A 171 -22.34 -18.41 -6.63
C GLY A 171 -20.94 -18.06 -6.12
N ALA A 172 -20.67 -18.35 -4.85
CA ALA A 172 -19.35 -18.08 -4.25
C ALA A 172 -18.21 -18.85 -4.96
N VAL A 173 -18.46 -20.11 -5.35
CA VAL A 173 -17.48 -20.91 -6.11
C VAL A 173 -17.22 -20.31 -7.50
N ARG A 174 -18.28 -19.84 -8.19
CA ARG A 174 -18.15 -19.16 -9.49
C ARG A 174 -17.30 -17.90 -9.36
N ASP A 175 -17.63 -17.02 -8.42
CA ASP A 175 -16.94 -15.74 -8.21
C ASP A 175 -15.46 -15.96 -7.90
N ALA A 176 -15.15 -16.93 -7.03
CA ALA A 176 -13.77 -17.29 -6.69
C ALA A 176 -13.01 -17.86 -7.90
N ALA A 177 -13.66 -18.69 -8.72
CA ALA A 177 -13.07 -19.24 -9.94
C ALA A 177 -12.82 -18.16 -11.02
N GLU A 178 -13.75 -17.22 -11.21
CA GLU A 178 -13.57 -16.09 -12.13
C GLU A 178 -12.38 -15.22 -11.70
N HIS A 179 -12.26 -14.96 -10.40
CA HIS A 179 -11.16 -14.19 -9.86
C HIS A 179 -9.82 -14.91 -10.04
N LEU A 180 -9.76 -16.22 -9.77
CA LEU A 180 -8.57 -17.05 -10.03
C LEU A 180 -8.15 -16.99 -11.51
N ILE A 181 -9.10 -17.10 -12.45
CA ILE A 181 -8.83 -17.02 -13.89
C ILE A 181 -8.22 -15.65 -14.24
N SER A 182 -8.78 -14.56 -13.70
CA SER A 182 -8.28 -13.22 -13.93
C SER A 182 -6.84 -13.05 -13.40
N GLU A 183 -6.59 -13.42 -12.15
CA GLU A 183 -5.28 -13.32 -11.50
C GLU A 183 -4.22 -14.15 -12.25
N ALA A 184 -4.55 -15.42 -12.56
CA ALA A 184 -3.64 -16.32 -13.26
C ALA A 184 -3.35 -15.88 -14.70
N THR A 185 -4.37 -15.41 -15.43
CA THR A 185 -4.18 -14.95 -16.82
C THR A 185 -3.33 -13.68 -16.85
N SER A 186 -3.58 -12.74 -15.92
CA SER A 186 -2.76 -11.52 -15.80
C SER A 186 -1.31 -11.86 -15.46
N PHE A 187 -1.09 -12.81 -14.55
CA PHE A 187 0.25 -13.28 -14.17
C PHE A 187 1.01 -13.88 -15.37
N MET A 188 0.33 -14.66 -16.21
CA MET A 188 0.92 -15.25 -17.41
C MET A 188 1.16 -14.23 -18.53
N ALA A 189 0.23 -13.29 -18.74
CA ALA A 189 0.30 -12.31 -19.84
C ALA A 189 1.45 -11.31 -19.69
N ASP A 190 1.80 -10.96 -18.45
CA ASP A 190 2.90 -10.04 -18.14
C ASP A 190 4.29 -10.67 -18.41
N ARG A 191 4.38 -11.96 -18.74
CA ARG A 191 5.64 -12.72 -18.71
C ARG A 191 5.90 -13.60 -19.93
N ALA A 192 7.16 -13.58 -20.39
CA ALA A 192 7.70 -14.53 -21.35
C ALA A 192 8.07 -15.86 -20.65
N GLY A 193 7.07 -16.67 -20.29
CA GLY A 193 7.26 -17.99 -19.69
C GLY A 193 6.04 -18.86 -19.91
N ARG A 194 6.25 -20.18 -20.11
CA ARG A 194 5.16 -21.15 -20.18
C ARG A 194 4.88 -21.70 -18.79
N PHE A 195 3.65 -21.56 -18.33
CA PHE A 195 3.20 -22.05 -17.03
C PHE A 195 2.14 -23.13 -17.25
N ASP A 196 2.54 -24.24 -17.86
CA ASP A 196 1.62 -25.32 -18.29
C ASP A 196 0.68 -25.80 -17.15
N TRP A 197 1.18 -25.82 -15.90
CA TRP A 197 0.38 -26.17 -14.73
C TRP A 197 -0.71 -25.14 -14.41
N LEU A 198 -0.43 -23.86 -14.60
CA LEU A 198 -1.34 -22.74 -14.33
C LEU A 198 -2.37 -22.61 -15.44
N GLU A 199 -1.98 -22.82 -16.71
CA GLU A 199 -2.90 -22.96 -17.83
C GLU A 199 -3.91 -24.09 -17.57
N GLY A 200 -3.43 -25.25 -17.10
CA GLY A 200 -4.28 -26.36 -16.71
C GLY A 200 -5.24 -26.05 -15.54
N ILE A 201 -4.86 -25.15 -14.63
CA ILE A 201 -5.75 -24.69 -13.55
C ILE A 201 -6.81 -23.74 -14.09
N VAL A 202 -6.43 -22.78 -14.94
CA VAL A 202 -7.37 -21.85 -15.58
C VAL A 202 -8.43 -22.61 -16.37
N ASP A 203 -8.03 -23.64 -17.13
CA ASP A 203 -8.98 -24.47 -17.87
C ASP A 203 -9.92 -25.26 -16.97
N LYS A 204 -9.42 -25.79 -15.85
CA LYS A 204 -10.27 -26.45 -14.85
C LYS A 204 -11.26 -25.47 -14.23
N ALA A 205 -10.82 -24.27 -13.84
CA ALA A 205 -11.68 -23.24 -13.27
C ALA A 205 -12.79 -22.82 -14.26
N ARG A 206 -12.46 -22.65 -15.54
CA ARG A 206 -13.46 -22.38 -16.59
C ARG A 206 -14.48 -23.51 -16.71
N LYS A 207 -14.02 -24.75 -16.67
CA LYS A 207 -14.90 -25.92 -16.73
C LYS A 207 -15.83 -25.99 -15.52
N THR A 208 -15.33 -25.67 -14.32
CA THR A 208 -16.17 -25.57 -13.10
C THR A 208 -17.29 -24.55 -13.29
N ILE A 209 -16.98 -23.35 -13.81
CA ILE A 209 -17.99 -22.33 -14.09
C ILE A 209 -19.02 -22.82 -15.12
N GLU A 210 -18.57 -23.52 -16.17
CA GLU A 210 -19.47 -24.09 -17.19
C GLU A 210 -20.43 -25.14 -16.60
N GLU A 211 -19.92 -26.05 -15.76
CA GLU A 211 -20.73 -27.07 -15.09
C GLU A 211 -21.76 -26.44 -14.14
N ILE A 212 -21.37 -25.41 -13.39
CA ILE A 212 -22.29 -24.65 -12.53
C ILE A 212 -23.40 -24.00 -13.37
N ASN A 213 -23.03 -23.25 -14.42
CA ASN A 213 -23.99 -22.54 -15.27
C ASN A 213 -24.96 -23.49 -15.99
N SER A 214 -24.47 -24.65 -16.45
CA SER A 214 -25.29 -25.70 -17.06
C SER A 214 -26.31 -26.27 -16.07
N THR A 215 -25.86 -26.52 -14.84
CA THR A 215 -26.71 -27.05 -13.76
C THR A 215 -27.79 -26.05 -13.38
N GLU A 216 -27.42 -24.79 -13.14
CA GLU A 216 -28.39 -23.72 -12.81
C GLU A 216 -29.42 -23.54 -13.92
N LYS A 217 -28.98 -23.55 -15.19
CA LYS A 217 -29.90 -23.51 -16.33
C LYS A 217 -30.90 -24.67 -16.33
N SER A 218 -30.44 -25.89 -16.08
CA SER A 218 -31.31 -27.09 -16.00
C SER A 218 -32.33 -26.98 -14.87
N ILE A 219 -31.92 -26.45 -13.70
CA ILE A 219 -32.81 -26.21 -12.56
C ILE A 219 -33.89 -25.19 -12.95
N VAL A 220 -33.51 -24.07 -13.55
CA VAL A 220 -34.45 -23.02 -13.99
C VAL A 220 -35.44 -23.56 -15.03
N GLU A 221 -34.97 -24.32 -16.02
CA GLU A 221 -35.82 -24.95 -17.03
C GLU A 221 -36.82 -25.93 -16.40
N THR A 222 -36.39 -26.72 -15.42
CA THR A 222 -37.23 -27.68 -14.70
C THR A 222 -38.32 -26.99 -13.87
N VAL A 223 -37.97 -25.92 -13.15
CA VAL A 223 -38.91 -25.12 -12.36
C VAL A 223 -39.93 -24.46 -13.28
N THR A 224 -39.47 -23.79 -14.35
CA THR A 224 -40.33 -23.11 -15.32
C THR A 224 -41.28 -24.08 -16.01
N GLY A 225 -40.78 -25.26 -16.41
CA GLY A 225 -41.60 -26.32 -17.00
C GLY A 225 -42.65 -26.85 -16.04
N THR A 226 -42.32 -26.99 -14.76
CA THR A 226 -43.26 -27.42 -13.71
C THR A 226 -44.32 -26.37 -13.45
N GLN A 227 -43.94 -25.10 -13.34
CA GLN A 227 -44.88 -23.98 -13.20
C GLN A 227 -45.86 -23.92 -14.37
N LYS A 228 -45.38 -24.10 -15.61
CA LYS A 228 -46.23 -24.14 -16.80
C LYS A 228 -47.25 -25.27 -16.74
N ARG A 229 -46.82 -26.50 -16.43
CA ARG A 229 -47.72 -27.67 -16.31
C ARG A 229 -48.76 -27.47 -15.21
N LEU A 230 -48.36 -26.94 -14.05
CA LEU A 230 -49.29 -26.62 -12.97
C LEU A 230 -50.32 -25.57 -13.40
N SER A 231 -49.89 -24.49 -14.06
CA SER A 231 -50.78 -23.44 -14.59
C SER A 231 -51.81 -24.01 -15.56
N GLU A 232 -51.43 -24.95 -16.43
CA GLU A 232 -52.35 -25.63 -17.35
C GLU A 232 -53.40 -26.46 -16.61
N VAL A 233 -53.00 -27.24 -15.59
CA VAL A 233 -53.94 -28.03 -14.77
C VAL A 233 -54.92 -27.15 -14.01
N PHE A 234 -54.42 -26.06 -13.38
CA PHE A 234 -55.27 -25.12 -12.66
C PHE A 234 -56.23 -24.38 -13.60
N SER A 235 -55.75 -23.95 -14.78
CA SER A 235 -56.60 -23.27 -15.77
C SER A 235 -57.71 -24.18 -16.29
N ASP A 236 -57.40 -25.45 -16.57
CA ASP A 236 -58.40 -26.43 -17.01
C ASP A 236 -59.41 -26.75 -15.89
N SER A 237 -58.95 -26.84 -14.64
CA SER A 237 -59.83 -27.02 -13.48
C SER A 237 -60.79 -25.83 -13.29
N LEU A 238 -60.29 -24.59 -13.39
CA LEU A 238 -61.10 -23.37 -13.29
C LEU A 238 -62.11 -23.23 -14.43
N ALA A 239 -61.72 -23.60 -15.66
CA ALA A 239 -62.62 -23.63 -16.81
C ALA A 239 -63.74 -24.67 -16.63
N ARG A 240 -63.44 -25.86 -16.10
CA ARG A 240 -64.43 -26.90 -15.81
C ARG A 240 -65.39 -26.52 -14.68
N ALA A 241 -64.93 -25.75 -13.70
CA ALA A 241 -65.76 -25.26 -12.60
C ALA A 241 -66.67 -24.08 -13.00
N GLY A 242 -66.58 -23.58 -14.24
CA GLY A 242 -67.38 -22.45 -14.74
C GLY A 242 -67.01 -21.10 -14.10
N LEU A 243 -65.89 -21.02 -13.38
CA LEU A 243 -65.46 -19.80 -12.68
C LEU A 243 -64.87 -18.74 -13.62
N PHE A 244 -64.37 -19.13 -14.80
CA PHE A 244 -63.84 -18.19 -15.81
C PHE A 244 -64.13 -18.67 -17.25
N PRO A 245 -64.64 -17.81 -18.15
CA PRO A 245 -64.66 -18.06 -19.60
C PRO A 245 -63.23 -18.16 -20.14
N ARG A 246 -62.97 -19.11 -21.06
CA ARG A 246 -61.62 -19.39 -21.62
C ARG A 246 -60.91 -18.16 -22.22
N GLU A 247 -61.65 -17.12 -22.59
CA GLU A 247 -61.11 -15.89 -23.19
C GLU A 247 -60.36 -14.98 -22.19
N MET A 248 -60.72 -14.99 -20.90
CA MET A 248 -60.17 -14.09 -19.86
C MET A 248 -58.77 -14.49 -19.35
N LEU A 249 -58.31 -15.72 -19.59
CA LEU A 249 -57.02 -16.22 -19.07
C LEU A 249 -55.82 -15.96 -20.01
N SER A 250 -56.07 -15.38 -21.18
CA SER A 250 -55.03 -15.08 -22.18
C SER A 250 -54.38 -13.70 -22.01
N GLU A 251 -55.06 -12.77 -21.32
CA GLU A 251 -54.59 -11.37 -21.18
C GLU A 251 -53.63 -11.15 -20.00
N THR A 252 -53.69 -11.96 -18.94
CA THR A 252 -52.86 -11.77 -17.73
C THR A 252 -51.39 -12.19 -17.91
N LYS A 253 -51.05 -12.94 -18.96
CA LYS A 253 -49.66 -13.39 -19.23
C LYS A 253 -48.74 -12.32 -19.83
N LYS A 254 -49.26 -11.18 -20.29
CA LYS A 254 -48.45 -10.13 -20.94
C LYS A 254 -47.92 -9.05 -19.98
N SER A 255 -48.43 -8.93 -18.76
CA SER A 255 -48.08 -7.82 -17.86
C SER A 255 -46.99 -8.13 -16.82
N GLU A 256 -46.61 -9.39 -16.59
CA GLU A 256 -45.67 -9.73 -15.49
C GLU A 256 -44.22 -9.98 -15.93
N ILE A 257 -43.91 -9.94 -17.23
CA ILE A 257 -42.52 -10.14 -17.73
C ILE A 257 -41.73 -8.82 -17.79
N ASN A 258 -42.35 -7.65 -17.56
CA ASN A 258 -41.66 -6.37 -17.60
C ASN A 258 -41.85 -5.58 -16.30
N GLY A 259 -41.01 -5.84 -15.30
CA GLY A 259 -41.12 -5.21 -13.98
C GLY A 259 -39.90 -5.41 -13.09
N GLY A 260 -38.69 -5.32 -13.66
CA GLY A 260 -37.50 -5.07 -12.85
C GLY A 260 -37.46 -3.60 -12.43
N ASN A 261 -37.81 -3.29 -11.18
CA ASN A 261 -37.09 -2.33 -10.35
C ASN A 261 -37.65 -2.30 -8.92
N ARG A 262 -36.78 -2.41 -7.91
CA ARG A 262 -37.06 -1.91 -6.55
C ARG A 262 -37.29 -0.38 -6.62
N PRO A 263 -38.07 0.15 -5.69
CA PRO A 263 -37.49 1.21 -4.87
C PRO A 263 -37.70 0.99 -3.37
N GLU A 264 -36.73 1.48 -2.62
CA GLU A 264 -36.77 1.76 -1.18
C GLU A 264 -37.95 2.69 -0.82
N ALA A 265 -38.51 2.54 0.39
CA ALA A 265 -38.48 3.57 1.45
C ALA A 265 -39.48 3.28 2.59
N ALA A 266 -38.93 3.27 3.81
CA ALA A 266 -39.38 3.88 5.07
C ALA A 266 -40.86 4.27 5.30
N ALA A 267 -41.41 3.81 6.44
CA ALA A 267 -42.09 4.57 7.51
C ALA A 267 -42.82 3.56 8.46
N SER A 268 -42.31 3.30 9.67
CA SER A 268 -42.62 3.99 10.94
C SER A 268 -43.99 3.66 11.57
N ALA A 269 -43.97 2.96 12.72
CA ALA A 269 -44.76 3.18 13.96
C ALA A 269 -44.59 1.93 14.86
N GLU A 270 -43.70 1.93 15.86
CA GLU A 270 -43.93 2.34 17.26
C GLU A 270 -44.98 1.55 18.05
N ALA A 271 -44.47 0.77 19.02
CA ALA A 271 -44.94 0.46 20.39
C ALA A 271 -44.42 -0.97 20.71
N GLY A 272 -43.36 -1.16 21.49
CA GLY A 272 -43.21 -0.78 22.89
C GLY A 272 -43.64 -1.98 23.76
N GLU A 273 -42.68 -2.64 24.42
CA GLU A 273 -42.67 -3.03 25.86
C GLU A 273 -41.69 -4.19 26.14
N ASP A 274 -40.62 -3.86 26.85
CA ASP A 274 -39.96 -4.55 27.97
C ASP A 274 -40.01 -6.09 28.13
N ALA A 275 -38.82 -6.69 28.15
CA ALA A 275 -38.29 -7.63 29.17
C ALA A 275 -36.97 -8.22 28.63
N ASP A 276 -35.80 -7.77 29.09
CA ASP A 276 -35.11 -8.17 30.33
C ASP A 276 -34.48 -9.59 30.26
N LEU A 277 -33.16 -9.55 30.11
CA LEU A 277 -32.08 -10.44 30.58
C LEU A 277 -32.28 -11.96 30.67
N GLY A 278 -31.34 -12.67 30.05
CA GLY A 278 -31.07 -14.07 30.33
C GLY A 278 -29.76 -14.54 29.68
N ASP A 279 -28.69 -14.53 30.48
CA ASP A 279 -27.41 -15.18 30.24
C ASP A 279 -27.56 -16.66 29.84
N ALA A 280 -26.71 -17.13 28.91
CA ALA A 280 -26.30 -18.52 28.74
C ALA A 280 -25.08 -18.52 27.78
N ASP A 281 -23.88 -18.58 28.33
CA ASP A 281 -23.09 -19.81 28.53
C ASP A 281 -22.32 -20.18 27.25
N ASP A 282 -21.10 -19.64 27.19
CA ASP A 282 -19.97 -20.18 26.45
C ASP A 282 -19.44 -21.40 27.22
N GLU A 283 -19.65 -22.60 26.71
CA GLU A 283 -18.82 -23.77 27.00
C GLU A 283 -18.60 -24.60 25.71
N ASP A 284 -17.31 -24.81 25.43
CA ASP A 284 -16.67 -26.06 24.99
C ASP A 284 -17.10 -26.66 23.62
N GLU A 285 -16.26 -27.26 22.79
CA GLU A 285 -14.92 -27.83 22.94
C GLU A 285 -14.41 -28.21 21.53
N ASP A 286 -13.09 -28.33 21.43
CA ASP A 286 -12.35 -29.30 20.64
C ASP A 286 -12.35 -29.33 19.10
N GLY A 287 -11.15 -29.03 18.59
CA GLY A 287 -10.32 -30.10 18.01
C GLY A 287 -10.30 -30.21 16.49
N GLU A 288 -9.15 -29.89 15.88
CA GLU A 288 -8.29 -30.87 15.18
C GLU A 288 -7.32 -30.22 14.17
N ARG A 289 -6.04 -30.22 14.55
CA ARG A 289 -4.89 -30.69 13.74
C ARG A 289 -4.87 -30.33 12.24
N SER A 290 -4.42 -29.12 11.90
CA SER A 290 -3.82 -28.87 10.58
C SER A 290 -2.41 -29.47 10.52
N ARG A 291 -2.28 -30.59 9.82
CA ARG A 291 -1.00 -31.18 9.40
C ARG A 291 -0.36 -30.29 8.34
N GLY A 292 0.90 -29.90 8.60
CA GLY A 292 1.73 -29.15 7.68
C GLY A 292 2.07 -29.93 6.41
N TRP A 293 2.18 -29.21 5.31
CA TRP A 293 2.71 -29.71 4.05
C TRP A 293 4.12 -29.14 3.85
N PHE A 294 5.10 -30.01 4.04
CA PHE A 294 6.50 -29.85 3.65
C PHE A 294 6.71 -30.62 2.33
N LEU A 295 7.10 -29.95 1.24
CA LEU A 295 7.81 -30.51 0.07
C LEU A 295 8.56 -29.32 -0.57
N ARG A 296 9.89 -29.22 -0.54
CA ARG A 296 10.96 -30.01 -1.21
C ARG A 296 10.94 -29.90 -2.72
#